data_AF-A0A554M5M6-F1
#
_entry.id   AF-A0A554M5M6-F1
#
_cell.length_a   1.000
_cell.length_b   1.000
_cell.length_c   1.000
_cell.angle_alpha   90.00
_cell.angle_beta   90.00
_cell.angle_gamma   90.00
#
_symmetry.space_group_name_H-M   'P 1'
#
loop_
_entity.id
_entity.type
_entity.pdbx_description
1 polymer ?
#
loop_
_entity_poly.entity_id
_entity_poly.type
_entity_poly.pdbx_seq_one_letter_code
_entity_poly.pdbx_strand_id
1 'polypeptide(L)'
;MLMQRHLWNFFWGICVLIALVLIVRVWNLRLLYIDKAVREQVRTTIEVVAGREGWLISDISLRAVQNTGVMIHHRQHMRGSDPRECYFIAFETLNRSPCIP
;
A
#
# COMPACT_ATOMS: atom_id res chain seq x y z
N MET A 1 24.76 35.22 9.79
CA MET A 1 24.30 34.14 10.70
C MET A 1 22.77 34.01 10.78
N LEU A 2 21.97 35.09 10.79
CA LEU A 2 20.49 34.99 10.86
C LEU A 2 19.87 34.23 9.66
N MET A 3 20.31 34.52 8.44
CA MET A 3 19.82 33.87 7.21
C MET A 3 20.01 32.34 7.23
N GLN A 4 21.14 31.86 7.76
CA GLN A 4 21.46 30.43 7.87
C GLN A 4 20.58 29.71 8.91
N ARG A 5 20.19 30.40 9.98
CA ARG A 5 19.23 29.90 10.98
C ARG A 5 17.82 29.72 10.39
N HIS A 6 17.37 30.67 9.57
CA HIS A 6 16.07 30.55 8.90
C HIS A 6 16.04 29.39 7.90
N LEU A 7 17.09 29.24 7.08
CA LEU A 7 17.21 28.11 6.15
C LEU A 7 17.22 26.76 6.87
N TRP A 8 17.91 26.67 8.01
CA TRP A 8 17.93 25.47 8.84
C TRP A 8 16.53 25.15 9.40
N ASN A 9 15.81 26.16 9.93
CA ASN A 9 14.45 25.97 10.43
C ASN A 9 13.47 25.53 9.32
N PHE A 10 13.59 26.08 8.11
CA PHE A 10 12.79 25.63 6.96
C PHE A 10 13.11 24.19 6.58
N PHE A 11 14.39 23.81 6.56
CA PHE A 11 14.81 22.44 6.29
C PHE A 11 14.20 21.46 7.29
N TRP A 12 14.30 21.75 8.59
CA TRP A 12 13.67 20.92 9.63
C TRP A 12 12.15 20.88 9.51
N GLY A 13 11.51 22.01 9.20
CA GLY A 13 10.06 22.06 8.95
C GLY A 13 9.64 21.14 7.80
N ILE A 14 10.38 21.15 6.69
CA ILE A 14 10.13 20.27 5.53
C ILE A 14 10.37 18.81 5.92
N CYS A 15 11.45 18.50 6.63
CA CYS A 15 11.73 17.14 7.10
C CYS A 15 10.61 16.59 8.00
N VAL A 16 10.10 17.40 8.94
CA VAL A 16 8.98 17.02 9.82
C VAL A 16 7.71 16.79 9.00
N LEU A 17 7.42 17.66 8.03
CA LEU A 17 6.25 17.52 7.17
C LEU A 17 6.31 16.23 6.34
N ILE A 18 7.47 15.92 5.75
CA ILE A 18 7.70 14.67 5.02
C ILE A 18 7.54 13.46 5.96
N ALA A 19 8.13 13.51 7.15
CA ALA A 19 8.06 12.45 8.13
C ALA A 19 6.61 12.15 8.55
N LEU A 20 5.78 13.18 8.78
CA LEU A 20 4.36 13.00 9.12
C LEU A 20 3.60 12.25 8.02
N VAL A 21 3.80 12.61 6.75
CA VAL A 21 3.16 11.92 5.62
C VAL A 21 3.61 10.46 5.53
N LEU A 22 4.89 10.19 5.75
CA LEU A 22 5.45 8.84 5.71
C LEU A 22 4.95 7.98 6.87
N ILE A 23 4.85 8.52 8.09
CA ILE A 23 4.35 7.79 9.27
C ILE A 23 2.95 7.24 9.02
N VAL A 24 2.04 8.05 8.47
CA VAL A 24 0.68 7.60 8.14
C VAL A 24 0.70 6.44 7.13
N ARG A 25 1.55 6.53 6.10
CA ARG A 25 1.68 5.43 5.11
C ARG A 25 2.27 4.17 5.71
N VAL A 26 3.33 4.29 6.50
CA VAL A 26 3.98 3.16 7.17
C VAL A 26 3.01 2.49 8.15
N TRP A 27 2.17 3.26 8.83
CA TRP A 27 1.20 2.72 9.77
C TRP A 27 0.19 1.77 9.12
N ASN A 28 -0.28 2.10 7.92
CA ASN A 28 -1.20 1.23 7.15
C ASN A 28 -0.54 -0.07 6.67
N LEU A 29 0.78 -0.09 6.58
CA LEU A 29 1.58 -1.26 6.19
C LEU A 29 2.28 -1.91 7.39
N ARG A 30 2.08 -1.42 8.62
CA ARG A 30 2.82 -1.87 9.81
C ARG A 30 2.74 -3.37 10.01
N LEU A 31 1.57 -3.97 9.75
CA LEU A 31 1.34 -5.40 9.93
C LEU A 31 2.22 -6.24 8.99
N LEU A 32 2.47 -5.75 7.78
CA LEU A 32 3.37 -6.42 6.83
C LEU A 32 4.82 -6.46 7.34
N TYR A 33 5.24 -5.44 8.09
CA TYR A 33 6.60 -5.32 8.62
C TYR A 33 6.79 -6.01 9.96
N ILE A 34 5.81 -5.92 10.85
CA ILE A 34 5.88 -6.42 12.23
C ILE A 34 5.53 -7.92 12.29
N ASP A 35 4.49 -8.34 11.57
CA ASP A 35 3.94 -9.70 11.70
C ASP A 35 4.35 -10.57 10.50
N LYS A 36 5.18 -11.58 10.78
CA LYS A 36 5.64 -12.54 9.75
C LYS A 36 4.49 -13.42 9.24
N ALA A 37 3.53 -13.79 10.09
CA ALA A 37 2.41 -14.62 9.69
C ALA A 37 1.49 -13.85 8.72
N VAL A 38 1.19 -12.59 9.03
CA VAL A 38 0.43 -11.71 8.13
C VAL A 38 1.16 -11.52 6.81
N ARG A 39 2.49 -11.37 6.82
CA ARG A 39 3.28 -11.26 5.59
C ARG A 39 3.13 -12.49 4.68
N GLU A 40 3.27 -13.69 5.24
CA GLU A 40 3.08 -14.92 4.46
C GLU A 40 1.63 -15.11 4.00
N GLN A 41 0.66 -14.71 4.83
CA GLN A 41 -0.75 -14.76 4.46
C GLN A 41 -1.07 -13.79 3.31
N VAL A 42 -0.54 -12.57 3.34
CA VAL A 42 -0.67 -11.59 2.24
C VAL A 42 -0.02 -12.14 0.97
N ARG A 43 1.19 -12.70 1.08
CA ARG A 43 1.91 -13.28 -0.06
C ARG A 43 1.11 -14.40 -0.73
N THR A 44 0.69 -15.39 0.05
CA THR A 44 -0.09 -16.54 -0.47
C THR A 44 -1.42 -16.08 -1.04
N THR A 45 -2.11 -15.14 -0.39
CA THR A 45 -3.36 -14.56 -0.89
C THR A 45 -3.17 -13.87 -2.24
N ILE A 46 -2.13 -13.05 -2.39
CA ILE A 46 -1.85 -12.35 -3.65
C ILE A 46 -1.47 -13.34 -4.75
N GLU A 47 -0.62 -14.33 -4.46
CA GLU A 47 -0.21 -15.35 -5.43
C GLU A 47 -1.43 -16.15 -5.93
N VAL A 48 -2.33 -16.55 -5.02
CA VAL A 48 -3.56 -17.30 -5.38
C VAL A 48 -4.52 -16.43 -6.19
N VAL A 49 -4.79 -15.19 -5.77
CA VAL A 49 -5.71 -14.30 -6.49
C VAL A 49 -5.14 -13.90 -7.85
N ALA A 50 -3.84 -13.60 -7.93
CA ALA A 50 -3.17 -13.28 -9.18
C ALA A 50 -3.21 -14.47 -10.17
N GLY A 51 -2.95 -15.68 -9.67
CA GLY A 51 -3.08 -16.90 -10.49
C GLY A 51 -4.51 -17.17 -10.97
N ARG A 52 -5.52 -16.90 -10.13
CA ARG A 52 -6.94 -17.08 -10.46
C ARG A 52 -7.44 -16.07 -11.50
N GLU A 53 -7.04 -14.80 -11.36
CA GLU A 53 -7.53 -13.70 -12.21
C GLU A 53 -6.62 -13.44 -13.43
N GLY A 54 -5.46 -14.10 -13.50
CA GLY A 54 -4.46 -13.85 -14.53
C GLY A 54 -3.74 -12.50 -14.38
N TRP A 55 -3.68 -11.96 -13.16
CA TRP A 55 -3.01 -10.69 -12.89
C TRP A 55 -1.49 -10.87 -12.76
N LEU A 56 -0.75 -9.87 -13.23
CA LEU A 56 0.68 -9.77 -12.96
C LEU A 56 0.88 -9.23 -11.55
N ILE A 57 1.77 -9.84 -10.78
CA ILE A 57 2.09 -9.37 -9.42
C ILE A 57 2.67 -7.94 -9.44
N SER A 58 3.38 -7.57 -10.53
CA SER A 58 3.90 -6.21 -10.73
C SER A 58 2.82 -5.14 -10.82
N ASP A 59 1.61 -5.53 -11.23
CA ASP A 59 0.48 -4.63 -11.48
C ASP A 59 -0.34 -4.41 -10.21
N ILE A 60 0.03 -5.08 -9.12
CA ILE A 60 -0.62 -5.03 -7.81
C ILE A 60 0.23 -4.17 -6.87
N SER A 61 -0.39 -3.16 -6.28
CA SER A 61 0.23 -2.33 -5.23
C SER A 61 -0.58 -2.39 -3.94
N LEU A 62 0.10 -2.60 -2.82
CA LEU A 62 -0.53 -2.69 -1.50
C LEU A 62 -0.87 -1.29 -0.99
N ARG A 63 -2.12 -1.07 -0.59
CA ARG A 63 -2.59 0.20 0.01
C ARG A 63 -2.61 0.12 1.53
N ALA A 64 -3.17 -0.95 2.08
CA ALA A 64 -3.28 -1.18 3.51
C ALA A 64 -3.39 -2.67 3.80
N VAL A 65 -2.87 -3.10 4.95
CA VAL A 65 -3.02 -4.46 5.45
C VAL A 65 -3.81 -4.39 6.76
N GLN A 66 -4.84 -5.22 6.87
CA GLN A 66 -5.66 -5.39 8.06
C GLN A 66 -5.60 -6.86 8.50
N ASN A 67 -6.06 -7.16 9.72
CA ASN A 67 -6.04 -8.55 10.21
C ASN A 67 -7.02 -9.46 9.43
N THR A 68 -8.06 -8.89 8.82
CA THR A 68 -9.10 -9.64 8.08
C THR A 68 -8.80 -9.76 6.59
N GLY A 69 -7.86 -8.97 6.07
CA GLY A 69 -7.60 -8.92 4.64
C GLY A 69 -6.66 -7.80 4.21
N VAL A 70 -6.47 -7.69 2.91
CA VAL A 70 -5.54 -6.74 2.28
C VAL A 70 -6.26 -5.87 1.26
N MET A 71 -5.97 -4.56 1.30
CA MET A 71 -6.40 -3.61 0.29
C MET A 71 -5.30 -3.44 -0.74
N ILE A 72 -5.64 -3.67 -2.00
CA ILE A 72 -4.74 -3.55 -3.14
C ILE A 72 -5.30 -2.58 -4.18
N HIS A 73 -4.40 -1.91 -4.89
CA HIS A 73 -4.71 -1.33 -6.18
C HIS A 73 -4.15 -2.22 -7.27
N HIS A 74 -5.00 -2.60 -8.20
CA HIS A 74 -4.61 -3.27 -9.43
C HIS A 74 -4.61 -2.26 -10.57
N ARG A 75 -3.54 -2.25 -11.36
CA ARG A 75 -3.39 -1.40 -12.54
C ARG A 75 -3.17 -2.26 -13.77
N GLN A 76 -4.17 -2.36 -14.63
CA GLN A 76 -3.98 -3.05 -15.91
C GLN A 76 -3.20 -2.17 -16.86
N HIS A 77 -2.05 -2.66 -17.33
CA HIS A 77 -1.29 -2.00 -18.39
C HIS A 77 -1.95 -2.26 -19.75
N MET A 78 -2.71 -1.27 -20.21
CA MET A 78 -3.39 -1.32 -21.51
C MET A 78 -2.91 -0.17 -22.38
N ARG A 79 -3.06 -0.32 -23.70
CA ARG A 79 -2.74 0.76 -24.63
C ARG A 79 -3.79 1.86 -24.51
N GLY A 80 -3.52 2.87 -23.68
CA GLY A 80 -4.44 3.99 -23.43
C GLY A 80 -4.43 4.44 -21.98
N SER A 81 -5.62 4.67 -21.41
CA SER A 81 -5.77 4.95 -19.98
C SER A 81 -5.64 3.64 -19.21
N ASP A 82 -4.65 3.52 -18.32
CA ASP A 82 -4.53 2.39 -17.41
C ASP A 82 -5.57 2.51 -16.28
N PRO A 83 -6.64 1.69 -16.27
CA PRO A 83 -7.60 1.73 -15.18
C PRO A 83 -6.90 1.28 -13.89
N ARG A 84 -7.04 2.10 -12.83
CA ARG A 84 -6.65 1.73 -11.47
C ARG A 84 -7.89 1.38 -10.69
N GLU A 85 -7.98 0.11 -10.31
CA GLU A 85 -9.09 -0.41 -9.53
C GLU A 85 -8.61 -0.73 -8.13
N CYS A 86 -9.46 -0.48 -7.13
CA CYS A 86 -9.17 -0.80 -5.74
C CYS A 86 -9.98 -2.02 -5.31
N TYR A 87 -9.30 -3.01 -4.76
CA TYR A 87 -9.89 -4.23 -4.27
C TYR A 87 -9.50 -4.49 -2.82
N PHE A 88 -10.46 -4.93 -2.02
CA PHE A 88 -10.23 -5.57 -0.74
C PHE A 88 -10.30 -7.09 -0.94
N ILE A 89 -9.30 -7.80 -0.45
CA ILE A 89 -9.25 -9.27 -0.50
C ILE A 89 -9.26 -9.78 0.94
N ALA A 90 -10.31 -10.51 1.31
CA ALA A 90 -10.42 -11.13 2.62
C ALA A 90 -9.53 -12.38 2.69
N PHE A 91 -8.78 -12.55 3.79
CA PHE A 91 -7.86 -13.68 3.91
C PHE A 91 -8.56 -15.04 4.06
N GLU A 92 -9.74 -15.07 4.68
CA GLU A 92 -10.45 -16.33 4.94
C GLU A 92 -11.14 -16.90 3.69
N THR A 93 -11.73 -16.02 2.87
CA THR A 93 -12.55 -16.42 1.72
C THR A 93 -11.84 -16.25 0.39
N LEU A 94 -10.74 -15.50 0.35
CA LEU A 94 -10.02 -15.11 -0.88
C LEU A 94 -10.92 -14.38 -1.90
N ASN A 95 -12.06 -13.87 -1.45
CA ASN A 95 -12.98 -13.12 -2.29
C ASN A 95 -12.53 -11.67 -2.38
N ARG A 96 -12.64 -11.10 -3.58
CA ARG A 96 -12.41 -9.67 -3.81
C ARG A 96 -13.73 -8.90 -3.74
N SER A 97 -13.69 -7.74 -3.09
CA SER A 97 -14.75 -6.73 -3.15
C SER A 97 -14.15 -5.38 -3.55
N PRO A 98 -14.89 -4.49 -4.22
CA PRO A 98 -14.40 -3.13 -4.47
C PRO A 98 -14.12 -2.43 -3.15
N CYS A 99 -13.07 -1.59 -3.11
CA CYS A 99 -12.83 -0.75 -1.93
C CYS A 99 -13.97 0.25 -1.77
N ILE A 100 -14.41 0.45 -0.53
CA ILE A 100 -15.31 1.54 -0.17
C ILE A 100 -14.47 2.84 -0.20
N PRO A 101 -14.94 3.91 -0.86
CA PRO A 101 -14.23 5.19 -0.96
C PRO A 101 -13.97 5.85 0.40
#